data_AF-A0A7K7GPQ0-F1
#
_entry.id   AF-A0A7K7GPQ0-F1
#
_cell.length_a   1.000
_cell.length_b   1.000
_cell.length_c   1.000
_cell.angle_alpha   90.00
_cell.angle_beta   90.00
_cell.angle_gamma   90.00
#
_symmetry.space_group_name_H-M   'P 1'
#
loop_
_entity.id
_entity.type
_entity.pdbx_description
1 polymer ?
#
loop_
_entity_poly.entity_id
_entity_poly.type
_entity_poly.pdbx_seq_one_letter_code
_entity_poly.pdbx_strand_id
1 'polypeptide(L)'
;MELLAPVTLLALLLLAPGHPQPALDRHWQLWKKTYGKEYRPQEDSLRRMTWEKNLWLVTLHNLEHSLGLRSYTLGMNHLADMVGAGNP
;
A
#
# COMPACT_ATOMS: atom_id res chain seq x y z
N MET A 1 -18.54 18.82 24.30
CA MET A 1 -17.20 18.64 23.70
C MET A 1 -16.53 17.33 24.13
N GLU A 2 -17.02 16.65 25.19
CA GLU A 2 -16.43 15.42 25.75
C GLU A 2 -16.61 14.13 24.93
N LEU A 3 -17.61 14.05 24.04
CA LEU A 3 -17.83 12.85 23.19
C LEU A 3 -17.03 12.89 21.89
N LEU A 4 -16.50 14.06 21.50
CA LEU A 4 -15.76 14.20 20.24
C LEU A 4 -14.36 13.61 20.37
N ALA A 5 -13.69 13.82 21.51
CA ALA A 5 -12.34 13.33 21.78
C ALA A 5 -12.17 11.79 21.73
N PRO A 6 -13.05 10.97 22.33
CA PRO A 6 -12.93 9.51 22.22
C PRO A 6 -13.27 9.01 20.81
N VAL A 7 -14.20 9.67 20.10
CA VAL A 7 -14.55 9.32 18.71
C VAL A 7 -13.41 9.66 17.75
N THR A 8 -12.74 10.81 17.93
CA THR A 8 -11.56 11.17 17.15
C THR A 8 -10.37 10.26 17.47
N LEU A 9 -10.17 9.88 18.73
CA LEU A 9 -9.13 8.92 19.13
C LEU A 9 -9.36 7.52 18.52
N LEU A 10 -10.61 7.04 18.50
CA LEU A 10 -10.98 5.77 17.88
C LEU A 10 -10.80 5.81 16.34
N ALA A 11 -11.15 6.94 15.70
CA ALA A 11 -10.94 7.13 14.27
C ALA A 11 -9.44 7.18 13.89
N LEU A 12 -8.60 7.77 14.74
CA LEU A 12 -7.15 7.81 14.57
C LEU A 12 -6.49 6.43 14.74
N LEU A 13 -7.02 5.59 15.64
CA LEU A 13 -6.57 4.20 15.79
C LEU A 13 -6.89 3.32 14.58
N LEU A 14 -8.00 3.59 13.87
CA LEU A 14 -8.34 2.92 12.60
C LEU A 14 -7.45 3.37 11.43
N LEU A 15 -6.82 4.55 11.54
CA LEU A 15 -5.84 5.08 10.60
C LEU A 15 -4.41 4.62 10.90
N ALA A 16 -4.22 3.69 11.85
CA ALA A 16 -2.90 3.17 12.19
C ALA A 16 -2.20 2.61 10.93
N PRO A 17 -1.03 3.15 10.55
CA PRO A 17 -0.26 2.65 9.43
C PRO A 17 0.29 1.28 9.82
N GLY A 18 -0.28 0.22 9.25
CA GLY A 18 0.12 -1.15 9.60
C GLY A 18 -0.81 -2.25 9.12
N HIS A 19 -2.04 -1.92 8.71
CA HIS A 19 -2.96 -2.90 8.13
C HIS A 19 -3.24 -2.60 6.65
N PRO A 20 -3.33 -3.64 5.81
CA PRO A 20 -3.81 -3.52 4.44
C PRO A 20 -5.16 -2.80 4.36
N GLN A 21 -5.30 -1.88 3.41
CA GLN A 21 -6.53 -1.16 3.19
C GLN A 21 -7.59 -2.06 2.54
N PRO A 22 -8.77 -2.27 3.16
CA PRO A 22 -9.80 -3.15 2.59
C PRO A 22 -10.29 -2.71 1.19
N ALA A 23 -10.25 -1.40 0.91
CA ALA A 23 -10.62 -0.85 -0.40
C ALA A 23 -9.72 -1.36 -1.56
N LEU A 24 -8.51 -1.81 -1.25
CA LEU A 24 -7.54 -2.29 -2.22
C LEU A 24 -7.58 -3.81 -2.41
N ASP A 25 -8.47 -4.54 -1.73
CA ASP A 25 -8.49 -6.01 -1.77
C ASP A 25 -8.72 -6.58 -3.17
N ARG A 26 -9.68 -6.01 -3.91
CA ARG A 26 -9.92 -6.42 -5.29
C ARG A 26 -8.71 -6.14 -6.19
N HIS A 27 -8.02 -5.03 -5.97
CA HIS A 27 -6.84 -4.64 -6.75
C HIS A 27 -5.65 -5.55 -6.46
N TRP A 28 -5.44 -5.94 -5.21
CA TRP A 28 -4.44 -6.93 -4.83
C TRP A 28 -4.69 -8.28 -5.47
N GLN A 29 -5.92 -8.80 -5.39
CA GLN A 29 -6.24 -10.09 -6.01
C GLN A 29 -6.07 -10.05 -7.53
N LEU A 30 -6.46 -8.94 -8.18
CA LEU A 30 -6.25 -8.75 -9.61
C LEU A 30 -4.77 -8.71 -9.95
N TRP A 31 -3.96 -7.92 -9.23
CA TRP A 31 -2.51 -7.83 -9.44
C TRP A 31 -1.82 -9.19 -9.26
N LYS A 32 -2.17 -9.95 -8.21
CA LYS A 32 -1.66 -11.31 -8.00
C LYS A 32 -2.01 -12.23 -9.18
N LYS A 33 -3.26 -12.18 -9.66
CA LYS A 33 -3.70 -12.96 -10.82
C LYS A 33 -2.93 -12.58 -12.09
N THR A 34 -2.74 -11.28 -12.34
CA THR A 34 -2.00 -10.77 -13.50
C THR A 34 -0.55 -11.28 -13.54
N TYR A 35 0.10 -11.41 -12.38
CA TYR A 35 1.49 -11.84 -12.28
C TYR A 35 1.68 -13.28 -11.78
N GLY A 36 0.61 -14.09 -11.73
CA GLY A 36 0.67 -15.49 -11.32
C GLY A 36 1.21 -15.72 -9.90
N LYS A 37 0.86 -14.84 -8.95
CA LYS A 37 1.37 -14.88 -7.58
C LYS A 37 0.47 -15.71 -6.66
N GLU A 38 1.08 -16.58 -5.87
CA GLU A 38 0.42 -17.39 -4.85
C GLU A 38 1.29 -17.46 -3.59
N TYR A 39 0.69 -17.17 -2.43
CA TYR A 39 1.41 -17.02 -1.15
C TYR A 39 0.68 -17.73 -0.02
N ARG A 40 1.43 -18.16 1.00
CA ARG A 40 0.85 -18.62 2.26
C ARG A 40 0.23 -17.45 3.01
N PRO A 41 -0.79 -17.64 3.87
CA PRO A 41 -1.52 -16.55 4.52
C PRO A 41 -0.64 -15.50 5.24
N GLN A 42 0.41 -15.96 5.93
CA GLN A 42 1.36 -15.08 6.64
C GLN A 42 2.18 -14.24 5.66
N GLU A 43 2.62 -14.84 4.56
CA GLU A 43 3.39 -14.18 3.52
C GLU A 43 2.52 -13.20 2.71
N ASP A 44 1.26 -13.57 2.42
CA ASP A 44 0.33 -12.73 1.67
C ASP A 44 0.11 -11.38 2.39
N SER A 45 -0.06 -11.41 3.70
CA SER A 45 -0.22 -10.20 4.52
C SER A 45 1.00 -9.28 4.44
N LEU A 46 2.22 -9.84 4.55
CA LEU A 46 3.46 -9.06 4.48
C LEU A 46 3.67 -8.45 3.08
N ARG A 47 3.49 -9.27 2.04
CA ARG A 47 3.61 -8.84 0.64
C ARG A 47 2.55 -7.81 0.27
N ARG A 48 1.33 -7.96 0.79
CA ARG A 48 0.27 -6.98 0.61
C ARG A 48 0.65 -5.62 1.18
N MET A 49 1.22 -5.57 2.38
CA MET A 49 1.69 -4.31 2.96
C MET A 49 2.76 -3.64 2.09
N THR A 50 3.74 -4.42 1.60
CA THR A 50 4.78 -3.90 0.70
C THR A 50 4.19 -3.40 -0.62
N TRP A 51 3.25 -4.14 -1.19
CA TRP A 51 2.54 -3.76 -2.41
C TRP A 51 1.77 -2.44 -2.25
N GLU A 52 1.07 -2.22 -1.14
CA GLU A 52 0.39 -0.95 -0.87
C GLU A 52 1.37 0.21 -0.69
N LYS A 53 2.49 -0.01 0.00
CA LYS A 53 3.56 1.00 0.13
C LYS A 53 4.11 1.41 -1.24
N ASN A 54 4.34 0.43 -2.12
CA ASN A 54 4.83 0.70 -3.48
C ASN A 54 3.74 1.35 -4.35
N LEU A 55 2.46 1.01 -4.17
CA LEU A 55 1.35 1.69 -4.84
C LEU A 55 1.29 3.17 -4.45
N TRP A 56 1.46 3.47 -3.16
CA TRP A 56 1.54 4.86 -2.67
C TRP A 56 2.73 5.60 -3.29
N LEU A 57 3.91 4.98 -3.29
CA LEU A 57 5.12 5.56 -3.89
C LEU A 57 4.92 5.88 -5.36
N VAL A 58 4.37 4.95 -6.15
CA VAL A 58 4.06 5.15 -7.57
C VAL A 58 3.08 6.30 -7.76
N THR A 59 2.03 6.34 -6.93
CA THR A 59 0.99 7.37 -7.02
C THR A 59 1.56 8.76 -6.75
N LEU A 60 2.32 8.91 -5.67
CA LEU A 60 2.93 10.19 -5.30
C LEU A 60 3.97 10.65 -6.34
N HIS A 61 4.88 9.76 -6.77
CA HIS A 61 5.89 10.09 -7.78
C HIS A 61 5.24 10.53 -9.11
N ASN A 62 4.17 9.87 -9.54
CA ASN A 62 3.49 10.22 -10.78
C ASN A 62 2.68 11.52 -10.66
N LEU A 63 2.20 11.87 -9.47
CA LEU A 63 1.64 13.19 -9.19
C LEU A 63 2.74 14.26 -9.25
N GLU A 64 3.90 14.03 -8.66
CA GLU A 64 5.04 14.95 -8.77
C GLU A 64 5.49 15.10 -10.24
N HIS A 65 5.46 14.02 -11.02
CA HIS A 65 5.74 14.06 -12.46
C HIS A 65 4.73 14.93 -13.22
N SER A 66 3.43 14.81 -12.95
CA SER A 66 2.41 15.62 -13.64
C SER A 66 2.51 17.12 -13.31
N LEU A 67 3.13 17.46 -12.18
CA LEU A 67 3.49 18.83 -11.78
C LEU A 67 4.84 19.29 -12.35
N GLY A 68 5.54 18.45 -13.13
CA GLY A 68 6.85 18.76 -13.71
C GLY A 68 8.04 18.63 -12.75
N LEU A 69 7.86 18.06 -11.56
CA LEU A 69 8.93 17.91 -10.55
C LEU A 69 9.78 16.65 -10.74
N ARG A 70 9.31 15.71 -11.57
CA ARG A 70 10.03 14.48 -11.95
C ARG A 70 10.11 14.37 -13.46
N SER A 71 11.21 13.83 -13.96
CA SER A 71 11.44 13.64 -15.41
C SER A 71 10.89 12.32 -15.96
N TYR A 72 10.39 11.43 -15.11
CA TYR A 72 9.89 10.10 -15.49
C TYR A 72 8.74 9.65 -14.59
N THR A 73 8.03 8.60 -15.00
CA THR A 73 6.96 7.95 -14.23
C THR A 73 7.37 6.57 -13.72
N LEU A 74 6.67 6.11 -12.69
CA LEU A 74 6.76 4.75 -12.17
C LEU A 74 5.48 3.96 -12.50
N GLY A 75 5.57 2.63 -12.39
CA GLY A 75 4.44 1.75 -12.62
C GLY A 75 4.46 0.53 -11.70
N MET A 76 3.27 0.07 -11.30
CA MET A 76 3.12 -1.16 -10.52
C MET A 76 3.43 -2.37 -11.39
N ASN A 77 4.56 -3.01 -11.15
CA ASN A 77 5.06 -4.16 -11.90
C ASN A 77 5.10 -5.43 -11.03
N HIS A 78 5.66 -6.52 -11.55
CA HIS A 78 5.75 -7.83 -10.89
C HIS A 78 6.66 -7.87 -9.65
N LEU A 79 7.47 -6.82 -9.43
CA LEU A 79 8.37 -6.64 -8.28
C LEU A 79 7.73 -5.80 -7.17
N ALA A 80 6.51 -5.30 -7.38
CA ALA A 80 5.88 -4.35 -6.47
C ALA A 80 5.59 -4.92 -5.06
N ASP A 81 5.68 -6.22 -4.86
CA ASP A 81 5.50 -6.89 -3.57
C ASP A 81 6.81 -7.39 -2.94
N MET A 82 7.97 -7.04 -3.52
CA MET A 82 9.27 -7.49 -3.04
C MET A 82 9.58 -6.92 -1.66
N VAL A 83 9.59 -7.81 -0.66
CA VAL A 83 10.07 -7.50 0.68
C VAL A 83 11.59 -7.47 0.64
N GLY A 84 12.20 -6.29 0.85
CA GLY A 84 13.65 -6.16 0.93
C GLY A 84 14.22 -7.02 2.06
N ALA A 85 15.42 -7.57 1.86
CA ALA A 85 16.15 -8.24 2.92
C ALA A 85 16.65 -7.19 3.94
N GLY A 86 15.85 -6.91 4.97
CA GLY A 86 16.24 -6.16 6.15
C GLY A 86 16.39 -4.64 5.96
N ASN A 87 15.49 -3.90 6.61
CA ASN A 87 15.93 -2.75 7.40
C ASN A 87 15.17 -2.88 8.74
N PRO A 88 15.88 -2.94 9.89
CA PRO A 88 15.24 -3.04 11.21
C PRO A 88 14.26 -1.89 11.49
#